data_AF-A0A2L0BCB8-F1
#
_entry.id   AF-A0A2L0BCB8-F1
#
_cell.length_a   1.000
_cell.length_b   1.000
_cell.length_c   1.000
_cell.angle_alpha   90.00
_cell.angle_beta   90.00
_cell.angle_gamma   90.00
#
_symmetry.space_group_name_H-M   'P 1'
#
loop_
_entity.id
_entity.type
_entity.pdbx_description
1 polymer ?
#
loop_
_entity_poly.entity_id
_entity_poly.type
_entity_poly.pdbx_seq_one_letter_code
_entity_poly.pdbx_strand_id
1 'polypeptide(L)'
;AVGIHGEDIDAAIETYNLMSEKYFTHASPTLFSAATPKPQLSSCFLLTMPEDSLEGIYKCLTQCAMISKSAGGIGVNVHNIRAKGTLIAGINGTSKGLVPMLRIFNNTARYVDQGGNKRPGAIAVYLEPWHADIIDFLNLRKNTGKEEYRARDLFLALWIPDLFMKRVKEDGDWSLMCPLQSPGLSDCWGEKFEELYQKYESEGRFIKKMKAREVWRAIVASQVETGTPYILYKDACNRKSNQQNLGTIKSSNLCTEIIEYTSPDEIAVCNLASIALNMFVLPDRSGYDFKKLKEITKVVTCNLNRIIDINYYPLPEAENSNRRHRPIGIGVQALADTFILLRMPFESKEAQQLNIKIFETIYYGALEASCEIAEKDGPYSTYEGSPISKGILQYDMWGVTPTNLWDWSVLKQRIAKFGVRNSLLLAPMPTASTAQILGNNESTEPYTSNIYTRRVLSGEFQVVNHHLLKDLTDRGLWDDIMKNQIIANYGSIQNIPNIPDDLKKI
;
A
#
# COMPACT_ATOMS: atom_id res chain seq x y z
N ALA A 1 -20.89 0.84 -11.61
CA ALA A 1 -21.72 2.02 -11.94
C ALA A 1 -22.95 2.10 -11.03
N VAL A 2 -24.06 1.41 -11.33
CA VAL A 2 -25.31 1.52 -10.54
C VAL A 2 -25.10 1.24 -9.05
N GLY A 3 -24.35 0.20 -8.69
CA GLY A 3 -24.06 -0.10 -7.28
C GLY A 3 -23.30 0.99 -6.53
N ILE A 4 -22.65 1.95 -7.22
CA ILE A 4 -21.94 3.09 -6.61
C ILE A 4 -22.84 4.33 -6.54
N HIS A 5 -23.61 4.58 -7.60
CA HIS A 5 -24.33 5.83 -7.79
C HIS A 5 -25.82 5.76 -7.44
N GLY A 6 -26.39 4.56 -7.30
CA GLY A 6 -27.80 4.36 -6.98
C GLY A 6 -28.72 5.04 -8.00
N GLU A 7 -29.53 5.98 -7.51
CA GLU A 7 -30.51 6.74 -8.31
C GLU A 7 -29.89 7.88 -9.14
N ASP A 8 -28.62 8.21 -8.93
CA ASP A 8 -27.90 9.18 -9.76
C ASP A 8 -27.48 8.52 -11.08
N ILE A 9 -28.44 8.46 -12.01
CA ILE A 9 -28.30 7.77 -13.30
C ILE A 9 -27.25 8.44 -14.19
N ASP A 10 -27.15 9.77 -14.16
CA ASP A 10 -26.16 10.50 -14.97
C ASP A 10 -24.74 10.13 -14.54
N ALA A 11 -24.45 10.14 -13.24
CA ALA A 11 -23.14 9.72 -12.73
C ALA A 11 -22.90 8.21 -12.94
N ALA A 12 -23.96 7.38 -12.91
CA ALA A 12 -23.85 5.97 -13.22
C ALA A 12 -23.44 5.73 -14.68
N ILE A 13 -24.05 6.47 -15.63
CA ILE A 13 -23.73 6.39 -17.07
C ILE A 13 -22.31 6.91 -17.32
N GLU A 14 -21.92 8.03 -16.71
CA GLU A 14 -20.55 8.57 -16.81
C GLU A 14 -19.52 7.52 -16.35
N THR A 15 -19.69 6.97 -15.15
CA THR A 15 -18.81 5.93 -14.63
C THR A 15 -18.82 4.67 -15.50
N TYR A 16 -19.97 4.26 -16.02
CA TYR A 16 -20.06 3.10 -16.92
C TYR A 16 -19.24 3.32 -18.18
N ASN A 17 -19.44 4.44 -18.88
CA ASN A 17 -18.74 4.74 -20.13
C ASN A 17 -17.23 4.73 -19.90
N LEU A 18 -16.76 5.47 -18.90
CA LEU A 18 -15.32 5.56 -18.60
C LEU A 18 -14.68 4.21 -18.20
N MET A 19 -15.39 3.38 -17.43
CA MET A 19 -14.91 2.04 -17.09
C MET A 19 -14.94 1.09 -18.30
N SER A 20 -15.99 1.17 -19.15
CA SER A 20 -16.15 0.31 -20.34
C SER A 20 -15.11 0.62 -21.42
N GLU A 21 -14.72 1.90 -21.52
CA GLU A 21 -13.63 2.39 -22.36
C GLU A 21 -12.25 2.21 -21.71
N LYS A 22 -12.20 1.60 -20.53
CA LYS A 22 -10.98 1.21 -19.79
C LYS A 22 -10.13 2.36 -19.26
N TYR A 23 -10.65 3.59 -19.12
CA TYR A 23 -9.89 4.72 -18.56
C TYR A 23 -9.44 4.46 -17.12
N PHE A 24 -10.26 3.77 -16.34
CA PHE A 24 -9.92 3.36 -14.99
C PHE A 24 -10.73 2.10 -14.61
N THR A 25 -10.37 1.50 -13.49
CA THR A 25 -11.17 0.44 -12.87
C THR A 25 -11.16 0.56 -11.35
N HIS A 26 -12.23 0.09 -10.72
CA HIS A 26 -12.29 -0.06 -9.28
C HIS A 26 -11.57 -1.33 -8.84
N ALA A 27 -11.17 -1.41 -7.57
CA ALA A 27 -10.53 -2.61 -7.04
C ALA A 27 -11.46 -3.83 -7.05
N SER A 28 -10.86 -5.02 -7.03
CA SER A 28 -11.59 -6.30 -7.13
C SER A 28 -12.77 -6.43 -6.15
N PRO A 29 -12.69 -6.04 -4.86
CA PRO A 29 -13.83 -6.12 -3.94
C PRO A 29 -15.02 -5.28 -4.40
N THR A 30 -14.78 -4.08 -4.94
CA THR A 30 -15.84 -3.26 -5.53
C THR A 30 -16.44 -3.94 -6.76
N LEU A 31 -15.62 -4.50 -7.64
CA LEU A 31 -16.10 -5.22 -8.83
C LEU A 31 -16.92 -6.46 -8.48
N PHE A 32 -16.57 -7.17 -7.41
CA PHE A 32 -17.27 -8.38 -6.98
C PHE A 32 -18.59 -8.09 -6.25
N SER A 33 -18.64 -7.00 -5.49
CA SER A 33 -19.66 -6.83 -4.45
C SER A 33 -20.58 -5.63 -4.66
N ALA A 34 -20.28 -4.71 -5.58
CA ALA A 34 -21.20 -3.61 -5.88
C ALA A 34 -22.57 -4.13 -6.34
N ALA A 35 -23.64 -3.53 -5.82
CA ALA A 35 -25.04 -3.96 -6.04
C ALA A 35 -25.39 -5.38 -5.54
N THR A 36 -24.60 -5.97 -4.64
CA THR A 36 -24.95 -7.23 -3.94
C THR A 36 -25.62 -6.95 -2.59
N PRO A 37 -26.26 -7.94 -1.93
CA PRO A 37 -26.98 -7.74 -0.67
C PRO A 37 -26.14 -7.21 0.50
N LYS A 38 -24.83 -7.48 0.51
CA LYS A 38 -23.87 -7.00 1.50
C LYS A 38 -22.64 -6.46 0.78
N PRO A 39 -22.69 -5.23 0.25
CA PRO A 39 -21.66 -4.70 -0.63
C PRO A 39 -20.43 -4.29 0.19
N GLN A 40 -19.53 -5.23 0.45
CA GLN A 40 -18.19 -4.92 0.97
C GLN A 40 -17.29 -4.57 -0.22
N LEU A 41 -16.97 -3.28 -0.35
CA LEU A 41 -16.33 -2.66 -1.52
C LEU A 41 -14.88 -2.27 -1.26
N SER A 42 -14.50 -2.11 0.01
CA SER A 42 -13.16 -1.69 0.43
C SER A 42 -12.15 -2.86 0.41
N SER A 43 -10.88 -2.58 0.11
CA SER A 43 -9.89 -3.64 -0.15
C SER A 43 -9.00 -4.00 1.03
N CYS A 44 -8.68 -3.01 1.86
CA CYS A 44 -7.64 -3.15 2.87
C CYS A 44 -8.10 -2.57 4.20
N PHE A 45 -7.67 -3.22 5.28
CA PHE A 45 -7.95 -2.85 6.65
C PHE A 45 -6.65 -2.79 7.44
N LEU A 46 -6.51 -1.77 8.28
CA LEU A 46 -5.37 -1.61 9.17
C LEU A 46 -5.87 -1.68 10.61
N LEU A 47 -5.19 -2.47 11.44
CA LEU A 47 -5.54 -2.68 12.83
C LEU A 47 -4.35 -2.38 13.72
N THR A 48 -4.65 -1.85 14.89
CA THR A 48 -3.75 -1.91 16.03
C THR A 48 -4.20 -3.00 16.97
N MET A 49 -3.25 -3.73 17.53
CA MET A 49 -3.53 -4.62 18.65
C MET A 49 -4.14 -3.77 19.79
N PRO A 50 -5.39 -4.03 20.24
CA PRO A 50 -6.09 -3.16 21.17
C PRO A 50 -5.35 -3.02 22.51
N GLU A 51 -4.90 -4.14 23.07
CA GLU A 51 -4.30 -4.21 24.39
C GLU A 51 -3.30 -5.38 24.50
N ASP A 52 -2.33 -5.25 25.40
CA ASP A 52 -1.43 -6.33 25.83
C ASP A 52 -2.10 -7.22 26.88
N SER A 53 -3.20 -7.84 26.48
CA SER A 53 -4.04 -8.73 27.30
C SER A 53 -4.57 -9.89 26.45
N LEU A 54 -4.96 -10.99 27.08
CA LEU A 54 -5.57 -12.11 26.35
C LEU A 54 -6.86 -11.67 25.64
N GLU A 55 -7.65 -10.83 26.31
CA GLU A 55 -8.89 -10.28 25.77
C GLU A 55 -8.62 -9.37 24.56
N GLY A 56 -7.64 -8.47 24.65
CA GLY A 56 -7.21 -7.63 23.53
C GLY A 56 -6.72 -8.44 22.33
N ILE A 57 -5.91 -9.47 22.58
CA ILE A 57 -5.39 -10.37 21.53
C ILE A 57 -6.53 -11.11 20.83
N TYR A 58 -7.47 -11.69 21.57
CA TYR A 58 -8.59 -12.43 20.98
C TYR A 58 -9.64 -11.50 20.34
N LYS A 59 -9.79 -10.27 20.83
CA LYS A 59 -10.58 -9.23 20.15
C LYS A 59 -9.96 -8.93 18.78
N CYS A 60 -8.66 -8.65 18.72
CA CYS A 60 -7.96 -8.40 17.46
C CYS A 60 -8.05 -9.59 16.49
N LEU A 61 -7.88 -10.81 16.99
CA LEU A 61 -8.01 -12.03 16.20
C LEU A 61 -9.42 -12.17 15.59
N THR A 62 -10.46 -11.91 16.40
CA THR A 62 -11.86 -11.94 15.96
C THR A 62 -12.11 -10.89 14.89
N GLN A 63 -11.61 -9.67 15.08
CA GLN A 63 -11.71 -8.60 14.09
C GLN A 63 -11.04 -9.02 12.77
N CYS A 64 -9.82 -9.56 12.83
CA CYS A 64 -9.13 -10.10 11.64
C CYS A 64 -9.93 -11.22 10.94
N ALA A 65 -10.52 -12.14 11.69
CA ALA A 65 -11.35 -13.20 11.12
C ALA A 65 -12.60 -12.64 10.41
N MET A 66 -13.28 -11.65 10.99
CA MET A 66 -14.47 -11.03 10.40
C MET A 66 -14.14 -10.24 9.13
N ILE A 67 -12.99 -9.55 9.11
CA ILE A 67 -12.48 -8.86 7.92
C ILE A 67 -12.09 -9.87 6.83
N SER A 68 -11.31 -10.90 7.18
CA SER A 68 -10.88 -11.93 6.22
C SER A 68 -12.08 -12.66 5.61
N LYS A 69 -13.11 -12.97 6.39
CA LYS A 69 -14.37 -13.55 5.88
C LYS A 69 -14.98 -12.70 4.75
N SER A 70 -14.79 -11.39 4.80
CA SER A 70 -15.33 -10.43 3.84
C SER A 70 -14.32 -10.03 2.76
N ALA A 71 -13.29 -10.86 2.52
CA ALA A 71 -12.27 -10.70 1.49
C ALA A 71 -11.33 -9.49 1.61
N GLY A 72 -11.24 -8.89 2.81
CA GLY A 72 -10.33 -7.77 3.09
C GLY A 72 -8.90 -8.22 3.39
N GLY A 73 -7.91 -7.55 2.81
CA GLY A 73 -6.50 -7.71 3.19
C GLY A 73 -6.19 -6.95 4.48
N ILE A 74 -5.35 -7.52 5.35
CA ILE A 74 -5.14 -6.98 6.71
C ILE A 74 -3.68 -6.57 6.92
N GLY A 75 -3.46 -5.37 7.46
CA GLY A 75 -2.24 -4.98 8.15
C GLY A 75 -2.51 -4.86 9.65
N VAL A 76 -1.70 -5.50 10.49
CA VAL A 76 -1.85 -5.43 11.96
C VAL A 76 -0.52 -5.10 12.61
N ASN A 77 -0.48 -4.07 13.46
CA ASN A 77 0.69 -3.83 14.30
C ASN A 77 0.58 -4.52 15.65
N VAL A 78 1.70 -5.07 16.12
CA VAL A 78 1.79 -5.84 17.38
C VAL A 78 2.86 -5.29 18.32
N HIS A 79 3.25 -4.02 18.14
CA HIS A 79 4.35 -3.36 18.87
C HIS A 79 4.16 -3.33 20.38
N ASN A 80 2.90 -3.32 20.83
CA ASN A 80 2.52 -3.18 22.23
C ASN A 80 2.46 -4.52 22.98
N ILE A 81 2.56 -5.67 22.31
CA ILE A 81 2.55 -6.98 22.96
C ILE A 81 3.87 -7.25 23.67
N ARG A 82 3.82 -7.70 24.92
CA ARG A 82 5.03 -7.94 25.71
C ARG A 82 5.90 -9.07 25.13
N ALA A 83 7.21 -8.84 25.16
CA ALA A 83 8.21 -9.79 24.66
C ALA A 83 8.33 -11.07 25.52
N LYS A 84 8.95 -12.10 24.95
CA LYS A 84 9.21 -13.37 25.62
C LYS A 84 10.01 -13.18 26.92
N GLY A 85 9.62 -13.93 27.96
CA GLY A 85 10.31 -13.94 29.26
C GLY A 85 9.91 -12.80 30.20
N THR A 86 9.06 -11.86 29.76
CA THR A 86 8.56 -10.79 30.63
C THR A 86 7.42 -11.25 31.55
N LEU A 87 7.32 -10.65 32.75
CA LEU A 87 6.39 -11.07 33.80
C LEU A 87 4.91 -10.84 33.42
N ILE A 88 4.05 -11.76 33.84
CA ILE A 88 2.60 -11.62 33.81
C ILE A 88 2.10 -11.47 35.25
N ALA A 89 1.91 -10.22 35.68
CA ALA A 89 1.63 -9.87 37.08
C ALA A 89 0.46 -10.66 37.69
N GLY A 90 -0.63 -10.88 36.94
CA GLY A 90 -1.84 -11.53 37.46
C GLY A 90 -1.75 -13.05 37.72
N ILE A 91 -0.80 -13.76 37.10
CA ILE A 91 -0.66 -15.22 37.22
C ILE A 91 0.73 -15.68 37.64
N ASN A 92 1.62 -14.73 37.98
CA ASN A 92 3.01 -14.95 38.36
C ASN A 92 3.80 -15.84 37.37
N GLY A 93 3.47 -15.74 36.09
CA GLY A 93 4.10 -16.49 34.99
C GLY A 93 4.93 -15.60 34.08
N THR A 94 5.57 -16.19 33.07
CA THR A 94 6.33 -15.47 32.04
C THR A 94 5.66 -15.56 30.67
N SER A 95 5.67 -14.44 29.94
CA SER A 95 5.17 -14.36 28.57
C SER A 95 5.96 -15.28 27.66
N LYS A 96 5.26 -15.92 26.71
CA LYS A 96 5.88 -16.70 25.65
C LYS A 96 6.27 -15.85 24.43
N GLY A 97 5.96 -14.54 24.45
CA GLY A 97 6.30 -13.57 23.41
C GLY A 97 5.42 -13.65 22.17
N LEU A 98 5.87 -12.98 21.10
CA LEU A 98 5.11 -12.83 19.86
C LEU A 98 4.88 -14.14 19.10
N VAL A 99 5.87 -15.05 19.08
CA VAL A 99 5.83 -16.22 18.19
C VAL A 99 4.59 -17.10 18.42
N PRO A 100 4.24 -17.54 19.64
CA PRO A 100 3.05 -18.36 19.83
C PRO A 100 1.75 -17.62 19.54
N MET A 101 1.68 -16.32 19.83
CA MET A 101 0.52 -15.49 19.48
C MET A 101 0.33 -15.45 17.96
N LEU A 102 1.40 -15.15 17.21
CA LEU A 102 1.36 -15.05 15.75
C LEU A 102 1.03 -16.39 15.08
N ARG A 103 1.31 -17.53 15.70
CA ARG A 103 0.84 -18.84 15.21
C ARG A 103 -0.69 -18.98 15.24
N ILE A 104 -1.36 -18.37 16.21
CA ILE A 104 -2.82 -18.35 16.27
C ILE A 104 -3.37 -17.51 15.11
N PHE A 105 -2.77 -16.35 14.84
CA PHE A 105 -3.11 -15.52 13.67
C PHE A 105 -2.85 -16.27 12.36
N ASN A 106 -1.73 -16.99 12.24
CA ASN A 106 -1.41 -17.82 11.08
C ASN A 106 -2.49 -18.86 10.80
N ASN A 107 -2.88 -19.63 11.82
CA ASN A 107 -3.89 -20.66 11.67
C ASN A 107 -5.28 -20.07 11.35
N THR A 108 -5.57 -18.89 11.88
CA THR A 108 -6.80 -18.16 11.56
C THR A 108 -6.83 -17.68 10.11
N ALA A 109 -5.71 -17.15 9.60
CA ALA A 109 -5.58 -16.75 8.20
C ALA A 109 -5.80 -17.93 7.23
N ARG A 110 -5.32 -19.12 7.61
CA ARG A 110 -5.57 -20.36 6.85
C ARG A 110 -7.01 -20.85 6.94
N TYR A 111 -7.63 -20.75 8.11
CA TYR A 111 -8.99 -21.24 8.32
C TYR A 111 -10.03 -20.36 7.62
N VAL A 112 -9.86 -19.04 7.66
CA VAL A 112 -10.78 -18.07 7.07
C VAL A 112 -10.31 -17.64 5.68
N ASP A 113 -10.46 -18.54 4.72
CA ASP A 113 -10.01 -18.44 3.33
C ASP A 113 -10.97 -17.66 2.38
N GLN A 114 -11.64 -16.64 2.94
CA GLN A 114 -12.54 -15.75 2.20
C GLN A 114 -13.73 -16.47 1.51
N GLY A 115 -14.25 -17.54 2.15
CA GLY A 115 -15.52 -18.16 1.79
C GLY A 115 -15.41 -19.27 0.74
N GLY A 116 -14.45 -20.18 0.89
CA GLY A 116 -14.28 -21.34 0.01
C GLY A 116 -13.19 -21.16 -1.04
N ASN A 117 -12.04 -20.62 -0.62
CA ASN A 117 -10.81 -20.47 -1.40
C ASN A 117 -10.91 -19.55 -2.62
N LYS A 118 -11.83 -18.56 -2.60
CA LYS A 118 -11.84 -17.49 -3.62
C LYS A 118 -10.55 -16.67 -3.60
N ARG A 119 -9.95 -16.52 -2.40
CA ARG A 119 -8.64 -15.91 -2.18
C ARG A 119 -8.16 -16.27 -0.76
N PRO A 120 -6.91 -16.72 -0.55
CA PRO A 120 -6.41 -17.03 0.80
C PRO A 120 -6.44 -15.80 1.71
N GLY A 121 -6.77 -15.99 2.99
CA GLY A 121 -6.65 -14.93 4.01
C GLY A 121 -5.20 -14.45 4.10
N ALA A 122 -4.98 -13.13 4.10
CA ALA A 122 -3.64 -12.54 4.08
C ALA A 122 -3.50 -11.43 5.12
N ILE A 123 -2.57 -11.63 6.05
CA ILE A 123 -2.31 -10.72 7.16
C ILE A 123 -0.83 -10.33 7.12
N ALA A 124 -0.54 -9.04 6.98
CA ALA A 124 0.78 -8.46 7.21
C ALA A 124 0.91 -8.00 8.65
N VAL A 125 1.91 -8.51 9.35
CA VAL A 125 2.22 -8.16 10.73
C VAL A 125 3.34 -7.14 10.74
N TYR A 126 3.10 -6.00 11.39
CA TYR A 126 4.04 -4.90 11.54
C TYR A 126 4.70 -4.93 12.91
N LEU A 127 6.03 -4.83 12.93
CA LEU A 127 6.84 -4.77 14.14
C LEU A 127 7.94 -3.70 14.04
N GLU A 128 8.12 -2.90 15.08
CA GLU A 128 9.27 -1.99 15.18
C GLU A 128 10.55 -2.75 15.59
N PRO A 129 11.72 -2.42 15.01
CA PRO A 129 12.95 -3.21 15.17
C PRO A 129 13.59 -3.12 16.57
N TRP A 130 13.09 -2.26 17.47
CA TRP A 130 13.49 -2.26 18.88
C TRP A 130 12.83 -3.38 19.68
N HIS A 131 11.78 -4.03 19.18
CA HIS A 131 11.06 -5.04 19.94
C HIS A 131 11.95 -6.26 20.25
N ALA A 132 11.92 -6.75 21.49
CA ALA A 132 12.86 -7.78 21.92
C ALA A 132 12.72 -9.15 21.25
N ASP A 133 11.54 -9.45 20.69
CA ASP A 133 11.32 -10.66 19.89
C ASP A 133 11.68 -10.47 18.39
N ILE A 134 12.33 -9.38 17.98
CA ILE A 134 12.60 -9.07 16.56
C ILE A 134 13.34 -10.19 15.81
N ILE A 135 14.33 -10.83 16.44
CA ILE A 135 15.10 -11.90 15.79
C ILE A 135 14.22 -13.13 15.53
N ASP A 136 13.37 -13.50 16.49
CA ASP A 136 12.44 -14.62 16.33
C ASP A 136 11.34 -14.28 15.31
N PHE A 137 10.86 -13.02 15.31
CA PHE A 137 9.92 -12.50 14.32
C PHE A 137 10.46 -12.64 12.89
N LEU A 138 11.71 -12.25 12.64
CA LEU A 138 12.36 -12.36 11.33
C LEU A 138 12.51 -13.82 10.83
N ASN A 139 12.42 -14.80 11.73
CA ASN A 139 12.54 -16.22 11.39
C ASN A 139 11.19 -16.91 11.12
N LEU A 140 10.05 -16.23 11.32
CA LEU A 140 8.71 -16.86 11.25
C LEU A 140 8.38 -17.46 9.88
N ARG A 141 8.85 -16.85 8.79
CA ARG A 141 8.56 -17.31 7.42
C ARG A 141 9.63 -18.22 6.81
N LYS A 142 10.74 -18.46 7.51
CA LYS A 142 11.81 -19.30 6.97
C LYS A 142 11.31 -20.73 6.73
N ASN A 143 11.74 -21.33 5.63
CA ASN A 143 11.34 -22.71 5.30
C ASN A 143 11.95 -23.71 6.27
N THR A 144 13.19 -23.49 6.70
CA THR A 144 13.92 -24.36 7.64
C THR A 144 13.62 -24.02 9.10
N GLY A 145 13.89 -24.98 10.00
CA GLY A 145 13.76 -24.85 11.46
C GLY A 145 12.47 -25.41 12.03
N LYS A 146 12.27 -25.26 13.35
CA LYS A 146 11.16 -25.91 14.08
C LYS A 146 9.81 -25.30 13.73
N GLU A 147 8.84 -26.14 13.40
CA GLU A 147 7.50 -25.73 12.97
C GLU A 147 6.74 -24.92 14.04
N GLU A 148 6.98 -25.21 15.31
CA GLU A 148 6.40 -24.47 16.44
C GLU A 148 6.86 -23.01 16.54
N TYR A 149 7.88 -22.61 15.75
CA TYR A 149 8.39 -21.25 15.61
C TYR A 149 8.14 -20.68 14.21
N ARG A 150 7.16 -21.19 13.45
CA ARG A 150 6.86 -20.75 12.09
C ARG A 150 5.43 -20.29 11.93
N ALA A 151 5.26 -19.31 11.06
CA ALA A 151 3.99 -18.71 10.66
C ALA A 151 4.10 -18.22 9.20
N ARG A 152 4.12 -19.18 8.26
CA ARG A 152 4.47 -18.94 6.85
C ARG A 152 3.35 -18.29 6.03
N ASP A 153 2.11 -18.42 6.50
CA ASP A 153 0.91 -17.85 5.88
C ASP A 153 0.69 -16.38 6.25
N LEU A 154 1.46 -15.87 7.23
CA LEU A 154 1.55 -14.45 7.52
C LEU A 154 2.59 -13.77 6.64
N PHE A 155 2.40 -12.49 6.37
CA PHE A 155 3.41 -11.60 5.83
C PHE A 155 4.04 -10.80 6.98
N LEU A 156 5.32 -10.47 6.86
CA LEU A 156 6.06 -9.74 7.89
C LEU A 156 6.45 -8.37 7.33
N ALA A 157 6.36 -7.35 8.16
CA ALA A 157 6.73 -5.99 7.83
C ALA A 157 7.44 -5.32 9.02
N LEU A 158 8.44 -4.49 8.71
CA LEU A 158 9.13 -3.67 9.69
C LEU A 158 8.69 -2.22 9.60
N TRP A 159 8.41 -1.65 10.77
CA TRP A 159 8.08 -0.24 10.94
C TRP A 159 9.30 0.46 11.55
N ILE A 160 10.19 0.95 10.69
CA ILE A 160 11.56 1.31 11.05
C ILE A 160 11.67 2.79 11.42
N PRO A 161 12.12 3.13 12.65
CA PRO A 161 12.48 4.51 13.00
C PRO A 161 13.82 4.90 12.37
N ASP A 162 13.98 6.19 12.05
CA ASP A 162 15.20 6.80 11.49
C ASP A 162 16.42 6.47 12.37
N LEU A 163 16.24 6.45 13.70
CA LEU A 163 17.28 6.11 14.67
C LEU A 163 17.93 4.74 14.44
N PHE A 164 17.13 3.73 14.07
CA PHE A 164 17.69 2.40 13.78
C PHE A 164 18.66 2.48 12.60
N MET A 165 18.27 3.16 11.53
CA MET A 165 19.11 3.34 10.34
C MET A 165 20.36 4.17 10.64
N LYS A 166 20.26 5.21 11.48
CA LYS A 166 21.41 5.97 11.99
C LYS A 166 22.40 5.05 12.72
N ARG A 167 21.92 4.24 13.68
CA ARG A 167 22.76 3.29 14.44
C ARG A 167 23.35 2.19 13.56
N VAL A 168 22.66 1.69 12.54
CA VAL A 168 23.21 0.72 11.56
C VAL A 168 24.38 1.34 10.78
N LYS A 169 24.22 2.58 10.30
CA LYS A 169 25.25 3.31 9.57
C LYS A 169 26.51 3.50 10.41
N GLU A 170 26.34 3.92 11.66
CA GLU A 170 27.39 4.23 12.62
C GLU A 170 28.01 3.00 13.31
N ASP A 171 27.48 1.80 13.08
CA ASP A 171 27.84 0.57 13.82
C ASP A 171 27.63 0.69 15.34
N GLY A 172 26.60 1.46 15.71
CA GLY A 172 26.21 1.69 17.09
C GLY A 172 25.51 0.49 17.71
N ASP A 173 25.34 0.57 19.03
CA ASP A 173 24.53 -0.40 19.76
C ASP A 173 23.03 -0.16 19.53
N TRP A 174 22.26 -1.24 19.65
CA TRP A 174 20.80 -1.26 19.54
C TRP A 174 20.22 -2.05 20.71
N SER A 175 19.35 -1.40 21.47
CA SER A 175 18.69 -1.95 22.64
C SER A 175 17.33 -2.55 22.28
N LEU A 176 17.22 -3.85 22.50
CA LEU A 176 16.01 -4.62 22.33
C LEU A 176 15.14 -4.53 23.60
N MET A 177 13.96 -3.93 23.46
CA MET A 177 13.07 -3.56 24.56
C MET A 177 11.75 -4.32 24.54
N CYS A 178 11.11 -4.44 25.70
CA CYS A 178 9.73 -4.90 25.81
C CYS A 178 8.82 -3.70 26.07
N PRO A 179 7.67 -3.58 25.38
CA PRO A 179 6.75 -2.45 25.58
C PRO A 179 6.23 -2.31 27.02
N LEU A 180 6.18 -3.41 27.78
CA LEU A 180 5.84 -3.35 29.22
C LEU A 180 6.91 -2.61 30.05
N GLN A 181 8.20 -2.81 29.72
CA GLN A 181 9.31 -2.15 30.40
C GLN A 181 9.57 -0.76 29.83
N SER A 182 9.28 -0.54 28.54
CA SER A 182 9.60 0.67 27.79
C SER A 182 8.37 1.17 27.03
N PRO A 183 7.32 1.62 27.73
CA PRO A 183 6.04 1.98 27.12
C PRO A 183 6.12 3.26 26.29
N GLY A 184 5.20 3.43 25.35
CA GLY A 184 5.03 4.66 24.56
C GLY A 184 5.95 4.79 23.34
N LEU A 185 6.90 3.87 23.12
CA LEU A 185 7.79 3.91 21.95
C LEU A 185 7.02 3.86 20.62
N SER A 186 5.95 3.08 20.53
CA SER A 186 5.09 3.01 19.35
C SER A 186 4.08 4.16 19.24
N ASP A 187 3.96 4.99 20.28
CA ASP A 187 3.04 6.13 20.34
C ASP A 187 3.72 7.46 20.03
N CYS A 188 5.01 7.46 19.73
CA CYS A 188 5.78 8.62 19.30
C CYS A 188 6.68 8.30 18.10
N TRP A 189 7.17 9.32 17.40
CA TRP A 189 8.01 9.21 16.21
C TRP A 189 9.01 10.37 16.15
N GLY A 190 10.01 10.27 15.27
CA GLY A 190 11.04 11.29 15.06
C GLY A 190 11.83 11.59 16.34
N GLU A 191 12.09 12.87 16.59
CA GLU A 191 12.90 13.32 17.74
C GLU A 191 12.32 12.85 19.09
N LYS A 192 10.99 12.87 19.25
CA LYS A 192 10.32 12.40 20.48
C LYS A 192 10.58 10.90 20.73
N PHE A 193 10.62 10.10 19.66
CA PHE A 193 10.98 8.69 19.76
C PHE A 193 12.46 8.54 20.14
N GLU A 194 13.35 9.32 19.52
CA GLU A 194 14.78 9.26 19.80
C GLU A 194 15.09 9.58 21.27
N GLU A 195 14.52 10.65 21.79
CA GLU A 195 14.65 11.05 23.20
C GLU A 195 14.14 9.97 24.16
N LEU A 196 12.93 9.45 23.91
CA LEU A 196 12.31 8.44 24.78
C LEU A 196 13.10 7.13 24.76
N TYR A 197 13.51 6.68 23.58
CA TYR A 197 14.30 5.47 23.42
C TYR A 197 15.65 5.58 24.13
N GLN A 198 16.38 6.69 23.92
CA GLN A 198 17.68 6.92 24.56
C GLN A 198 17.55 7.06 26.08
N LYS A 199 16.48 7.69 26.57
CA LYS A 199 16.16 7.71 28.00
C LYS A 199 16.05 6.29 28.56
N TYR A 200 15.29 5.41 27.91
CA TYR A 200 15.19 4.01 28.34
C TYR A 200 16.52 3.24 28.24
N GLU A 201 17.37 3.54 27.25
CA GLU A 201 18.73 3.00 27.21
C GLU A 201 19.55 3.42 28.44
N SER A 202 19.44 4.69 28.85
CA SER A 202 20.17 5.24 30.01
C SER A 202 19.66 4.70 31.36
N GLU A 203 18.36 4.42 31.46
CA GLU A 203 17.71 3.83 32.64
C GLU A 203 17.93 2.30 32.74
N GLY A 204 18.57 1.68 31.74
CA GLY A 204 18.75 0.23 31.69
C GLY A 204 17.47 -0.56 31.40
N ARG A 205 16.45 0.08 30.81
CA ARG A 205 15.14 -0.51 30.51
C ARG A 205 15.15 -1.21 29.15
N PHE A 206 15.95 -2.26 29.04
CA PHE A 206 16.03 -3.12 27.85
C PHE A 206 16.28 -4.56 28.27
N ILE A 207 15.85 -5.51 27.42
CA ILE A 207 16.06 -6.95 27.65
C ILE A 207 17.46 -7.37 27.18
N LYS A 208 17.88 -6.87 26.02
CA LYS A 208 19.16 -7.22 25.41
C LYS A 208 19.72 -6.03 24.65
N LYS A 209 21.04 -5.88 24.64
CA LYS A 209 21.73 -4.92 23.77
C LYS A 209 22.60 -5.71 22.78
N MET A 210 22.61 -5.30 21.52
CA MET A 210 23.43 -5.90 20.46
C MET A 210 23.81 -4.87 19.42
N LYS A 211 24.71 -5.20 18.49
CA LYS A 211 25.05 -4.26 17.41
C LYS A 211 23.87 -4.06 16.47
N ALA A 212 23.60 -2.82 16.08
CA ALA A 212 22.54 -2.50 15.12
C ALA A 212 22.73 -3.26 13.80
N ARG A 213 23.99 -3.42 13.36
CA ARG A 213 24.34 -4.20 12.17
C ARG A 213 24.03 -5.69 12.28
N GLU A 214 24.00 -6.28 13.47
CA GLU A 214 23.59 -7.68 13.63
C GLU A 214 22.10 -7.85 13.37
N VAL A 215 21.27 -6.93 13.87
CA VAL A 215 19.83 -6.90 13.56
C VAL A 215 19.64 -6.67 12.06
N TRP A 216 20.36 -5.72 11.46
CA TRP A 216 20.31 -5.48 10.02
C TRP A 216 20.69 -6.69 9.17
N ARG A 217 21.76 -7.41 9.53
CA ARG A 217 22.13 -8.67 8.84
C ARG A 217 21.03 -9.72 8.94
N ALA A 218 20.34 -9.83 10.08
CA ALA A 218 19.21 -10.74 10.23
C ALA A 218 18.02 -10.35 9.33
N ILE A 219 17.75 -9.05 9.18
CA ILE A 219 16.72 -8.51 8.28
C ILE A 219 17.06 -8.90 6.83
N VAL A 220 18.27 -8.60 6.38
CA VAL A 220 18.73 -8.90 5.01
C VAL A 220 18.70 -10.41 4.74
N ALA A 221 19.17 -11.24 5.69
CA ALA A 221 19.12 -12.69 5.54
C ALA A 221 17.68 -13.21 5.39
N SER A 222 16.72 -12.66 6.15
CA SER A 222 15.31 -13.02 6.00
C SER A 222 14.75 -12.60 4.62
N GLN A 223 15.12 -11.42 4.13
CA GLN A 223 14.70 -10.93 2.81
C GLN A 223 15.27 -11.78 1.67
N VAL A 224 16.54 -12.17 1.75
CA VAL A 224 17.17 -13.04 0.75
C VAL A 224 16.48 -14.41 0.70
N GLU A 225 16.13 -14.97 1.86
CA GLU A 225 15.50 -16.30 1.94
C GLU A 225 14.01 -16.29 1.57
N THR A 226 13.28 -15.21 1.86
CA THR A 226 11.80 -15.22 1.84
C THR A 226 11.17 -14.08 1.05
N GLY A 227 11.95 -13.09 0.59
CA GLY A 227 11.44 -11.84 0.02
C GLY A 227 10.84 -10.87 1.05
N THR A 228 10.85 -11.21 2.34
CA THR A 228 10.26 -10.42 3.44
C THR A 228 11.21 -10.39 4.65
N PRO A 229 11.09 -9.44 5.61
CA PRO A 229 9.99 -8.51 5.80
C PRO A 229 9.96 -7.34 4.81
N TYR A 230 8.77 -6.76 4.64
CA TYR A 230 8.59 -5.44 4.04
C TYR A 230 9.32 -4.38 4.88
N ILE A 231 9.76 -3.29 4.24
CA ILE A 231 10.48 -2.20 4.90
C ILE A 231 9.69 -0.92 4.74
N LEU A 232 9.25 -0.35 5.87
CA LEU A 232 8.59 0.94 5.89
C LEU A 232 9.25 1.84 6.92
N TYR A 233 9.41 3.11 6.58
CA TYR A 233 10.09 4.09 7.43
C TYR A 233 9.06 4.88 8.24
N LYS A 234 8.90 4.49 9.51
CA LYS A 234 7.93 5.03 10.47
C LYS A 234 7.92 6.56 10.49
N ASP A 235 9.09 7.16 10.59
CA ASP A 235 9.22 8.60 10.77
C ASP A 235 8.89 9.35 9.47
N ALA A 236 9.25 8.80 8.31
CA ALA A 236 8.86 9.36 7.03
C ALA A 236 7.33 9.29 6.83
N CYS A 237 6.71 8.15 7.18
CA CYS A 237 5.27 7.95 7.11
C CYS A 237 4.50 8.91 8.02
N ASN A 238 4.95 9.09 9.26
CA ASN A 238 4.30 9.98 10.22
C ASN A 238 4.51 11.47 9.87
N ARG A 239 5.74 11.88 9.55
CA ARG A 239 6.10 13.27 9.23
C ARG A 239 5.38 13.82 8.00
N LYS A 240 5.01 12.93 7.07
CA LYS A 240 4.49 13.27 5.74
C LYS A 240 3.08 12.73 5.51
N SER A 241 2.32 12.54 6.58
CA SER A 241 0.91 12.17 6.52
C SER A 241 0.03 13.37 6.83
N ASN A 242 -1.02 13.56 6.03
CA ASN A 242 -2.06 14.52 6.34
C ASN A 242 -2.90 14.11 7.59
N GLN A 243 -2.80 12.85 8.03
CA GLN A 243 -3.43 12.35 9.24
C GLN A 243 -2.54 12.48 10.50
N GLN A 244 -1.39 13.17 10.43
CA GLN A 244 -0.51 13.32 11.60
C GLN A 244 -1.16 14.08 12.78
N ASN A 245 -2.29 14.76 12.56
CA ASN A 245 -3.09 15.39 13.61
C ASN A 245 -3.87 14.38 14.48
N LEU A 246 -4.02 13.13 14.04
CA LEU A 246 -4.76 12.09 14.77
C LEU A 246 -3.90 11.39 15.83
N GLY A 247 -2.58 11.37 15.63
CA GLY A 247 -1.63 10.69 16.48
C GLY A 247 -0.58 9.93 15.66
N THR A 248 0.21 9.10 16.33
CA THR A 248 1.25 8.29 15.68
C THR A 248 0.63 7.15 14.89
N ILE A 249 0.90 7.10 13.59
CA ILE A 249 0.58 6.00 12.70
C ILE A 249 1.55 4.84 12.98
N LYS A 250 0.99 3.65 13.17
CA LYS A 250 1.71 2.47 13.71
C LYS A 250 2.00 1.39 12.67
N SER A 251 1.38 1.43 11.50
CA SER A 251 1.58 0.43 10.46
C SER A 251 1.14 0.95 9.09
N SER A 252 1.36 0.12 8.09
CA SER A 252 0.66 0.17 6.82
C SER A 252 -0.30 -1.03 6.68
N ASN A 253 -0.83 -1.26 5.48
CA ASN A 253 -1.74 -2.36 5.15
C ASN A 253 -0.98 -3.61 4.66
N LEU A 254 -1.70 -4.57 4.09
CA LEU A 254 -1.11 -5.78 3.50
C LEU A 254 -0.08 -5.47 2.38
N CYS A 255 -0.34 -4.45 1.56
CA CYS A 255 0.43 -4.17 0.35
C CYS A 255 1.37 -2.95 0.46
N THR A 256 1.49 -2.37 1.66
CA THR A 256 2.45 -1.30 2.03
C THR A 256 2.18 0.10 1.46
N GLU A 257 1.08 0.30 0.73
CA GLU A 257 0.73 1.57 0.09
C GLU A 257 -0.12 2.50 0.97
N ILE A 258 -0.84 1.94 1.95
CA ILE A 258 -1.77 2.72 2.80
C ILE A 258 -1.12 3.09 4.12
N ILE A 259 -1.08 4.39 4.42
CA ILE A 259 -0.51 4.94 5.65
C ILE A 259 -1.62 5.69 6.37
N GLU A 260 -2.42 4.96 7.13
CA GLU A 260 -3.59 5.49 7.84
C GLU A 260 -3.49 5.25 9.35
N TYR A 261 -4.06 6.17 10.13
CA TYR A 261 -4.14 6.08 11.58
C TYR A 261 -5.00 4.90 12.04
N THR A 262 -4.62 4.28 13.16
CA THR A 262 -5.37 3.21 13.81
C THR A 262 -5.31 3.36 15.33
N SER A 263 -6.40 2.98 15.99
CA SER A 263 -6.54 2.97 17.45
C SER A 263 -7.43 1.79 17.87
N PRO A 264 -7.55 1.46 19.18
CA PRO A 264 -8.41 0.37 19.63
C PRO A 264 -9.89 0.48 19.20
N ASP A 265 -10.35 1.68 18.87
CA ASP A 265 -11.70 2.03 18.42
C ASP A 265 -11.78 2.42 16.92
N GLU A 266 -10.66 2.42 16.20
CA GLU A 266 -10.59 2.78 14.78
C GLU A 266 -9.75 1.76 13.98
N ILE A 267 -10.44 1.05 13.08
CA ILE A 267 -9.82 0.20 12.06
C ILE A 267 -9.80 1.00 10.77
N ALA A 268 -8.62 1.40 10.30
CA ALA A 268 -8.51 2.15 9.05
C ALA A 268 -8.96 1.29 7.86
N VAL A 269 -9.56 1.93 6.85
CA VAL A 269 -10.19 1.26 5.71
C VAL A 269 -9.82 1.99 4.44
N CYS A 270 -9.35 1.25 3.44
CA CYS A 270 -9.01 1.84 2.16
C CYS A 270 -9.95 1.45 1.02
N ASN A 271 -10.40 2.48 0.30
CA ASN A 271 -11.25 2.39 -0.90
C ASN A 271 -10.38 2.68 -2.12
N LEU A 272 -10.26 1.70 -3.02
CA LEU A 272 -9.20 1.67 -4.03
C LEU A 272 -9.75 1.67 -5.47
N ALA A 273 -9.12 2.46 -6.33
CA ALA A 273 -9.30 2.40 -7.78
C ALA A 273 -7.97 2.74 -8.47
N SER A 274 -7.78 2.26 -9.70
CA SER A 274 -6.57 2.52 -10.49
C SER A 274 -6.89 3.06 -11.87
N ILE A 275 -6.18 4.13 -12.24
CA ILE A 275 -6.28 4.80 -13.54
C ILE A 275 -5.34 4.10 -14.54
N ALA A 276 -5.82 3.80 -15.74
CA ALA A 276 -5.04 3.17 -16.80
C ALA A 276 -4.26 4.24 -17.58
N LEU A 277 -2.99 4.44 -17.24
CA LEU A 277 -2.20 5.57 -17.73
C LEU A 277 -1.98 5.56 -19.24
N ASN A 278 -1.98 4.38 -19.86
CA ASN A 278 -1.80 4.21 -21.30
C ASN A 278 -2.95 4.82 -22.12
N MET A 279 -4.14 4.99 -21.53
CA MET A 279 -5.31 5.54 -22.22
C MET A 279 -5.23 7.04 -22.51
N PHE A 280 -4.25 7.74 -21.92
CA PHE A 280 -4.08 9.19 -22.08
C PHE A 280 -2.93 9.54 -23.04
N VAL A 281 -2.29 8.54 -23.66
CA VAL A 281 -1.39 8.78 -24.78
C VAL A 281 -2.22 9.23 -25.99
N LEU A 282 -1.83 10.33 -26.63
CA LEU A 282 -2.55 10.85 -27.79
C LEU A 282 -2.54 9.81 -28.95
N PRO A 283 -3.59 9.72 -29.79
CA PRO A 283 -3.67 8.70 -30.84
C PRO A 283 -2.51 8.71 -31.84
N ASP A 284 -1.95 9.89 -32.10
CA ASP A 284 -0.77 10.10 -32.97
C ASP A 284 0.57 9.88 -32.23
N ARG A 285 0.52 9.55 -30.93
CA ARG A 285 1.65 9.36 -30.02
C ARG A 285 2.54 10.60 -29.86
N SER A 286 2.03 11.79 -30.20
CA SER A 286 2.78 13.04 -30.10
C SER A 286 2.94 13.56 -28.67
N GLY A 287 2.15 13.03 -27.73
CA GLY A 287 2.16 13.50 -26.35
C GLY A 287 1.14 12.80 -25.46
N TYR A 288 0.80 13.48 -24.36
CA TYR A 288 0.01 12.92 -23.26
C TYR A 288 -1.07 13.93 -22.80
N ASP A 289 -2.32 13.46 -22.67
CA ASP A 289 -3.46 14.31 -22.33
C ASP A 289 -3.65 14.44 -20.80
N PHE A 290 -2.96 15.42 -20.22
CA PHE A 290 -3.09 15.74 -18.80
C PHE A 290 -4.46 16.31 -18.43
N LYS A 291 -5.19 16.94 -19.36
CA LYS A 291 -6.53 17.49 -19.07
C LYS A 291 -7.53 16.36 -18.89
N LYS A 292 -7.51 15.37 -19.78
CA LYS A 292 -8.35 14.18 -19.65
C LYS A 292 -7.97 13.37 -18.42
N LEU A 293 -6.67 13.22 -18.12
CA LEU A 293 -6.23 12.55 -16.88
C LEU A 293 -6.80 13.23 -15.63
N LYS A 294 -6.76 14.58 -15.56
CA LYS A 294 -7.36 15.34 -14.47
C LYS A 294 -8.86 15.07 -14.37
N GLU A 295 -9.60 15.18 -15.48
CA GLU A 295 -11.05 14.93 -15.55
C GLU A 295 -11.42 13.55 -15.00
N ILE A 296 -10.77 12.49 -15.49
CA ILE A 296 -11.01 11.12 -15.03
C ILE A 296 -10.69 10.96 -13.54
N THR A 297 -9.60 11.59 -13.07
CA THR A 297 -9.23 11.54 -11.66
C THR A 297 -10.31 12.15 -10.77
N LYS A 298 -10.98 13.22 -11.21
CA LYS A 298 -12.10 13.82 -10.47
C LYS A 298 -13.28 12.85 -10.34
N VAL A 299 -13.63 12.16 -11.43
CA VAL A 299 -14.69 11.13 -11.41
C VAL A 299 -14.33 9.99 -10.46
N VAL A 300 -13.10 9.47 -10.53
CA VAL A 300 -12.62 8.42 -9.61
C VAL A 300 -12.70 8.87 -8.15
N THR A 301 -12.31 10.12 -7.86
CA THR A 301 -12.39 10.71 -6.52
C THR A 301 -13.84 10.73 -6.01
N CYS A 302 -14.78 11.18 -6.84
CA CYS A 302 -16.20 11.21 -6.49
C CYS A 302 -16.76 9.80 -6.25
N ASN A 303 -16.37 8.83 -7.09
CA ASN A 303 -16.78 7.44 -6.97
C ASN A 303 -16.29 6.81 -5.66
N LEU A 304 -15.01 6.98 -5.34
CA LEU A 304 -14.44 6.47 -4.10
C LEU A 304 -15.04 7.14 -2.86
N ASN A 305 -15.32 8.45 -2.93
CA ASN A 305 -16.02 9.14 -1.84
C ASN A 305 -17.44 8.59 -1.63
N ARG A 306 -18.18 8.28 -2.70
CA ARG A 306 -19.49 7.62 -2.59
C ARG A 306 -19.40 6.22 -2.00
N ILE A 307 -18.38 5.44 -2.39
CA ILE A 307 -18.15 4.09 -1.87
C ILE A 307 -18.05 4.09 -0.34
N ILE A 308 -17.44 5.10 0.28
CA ILE A 308 -17.37 5.24 1.74
C ILE A 308 -18.77 5.19 2.38
N ASP A 309 -19.77 5.79 1.73
CA ASP A 309 -21.09 5.93 2.32
C ASP A 309 -22.00 4.72 2.13
N ILE A 310 -21.79 3.96 1.04
CA ILE A 310 -22.59 2.78 0.68
C ILE A 310 -21.96 1.45 1.12
N ASN A 311 -20.68 1.46 1.50
CA ASN A 311 -19.95 0.25 1.85
C ASN A 311 -20.57 -0.42 3.09
N TYR A 312 -20.71 -1.75 3.03
CA TYR A 312 -21.00 -2.57 4.20
C TYR A 312 -19.71 -2.81 4.97
N TYR A 313 -19.62 -2.27 6.19
CA TYR A 313 -18.47 -2.49 7.07
C TYR A 313 -18.66 -3.77 7.90
N PRO A 314 -17.66 -4.68 7.93
CA PRO A 314 -17.77 -5.90 8.71
C PRO A 314 -17.71 -5.65 10.24
N LEU A 315 -17.19 -4.49 10.65
CA LEU A 315 -16.95 -4.10 12.05
C LEU A 315 -17.27 -2.62 12.25
N PRO A 316 -17.81 -2.22 13.41
CA PRO A 316 -18.15 -0.82 13.70
C PRO A 316 -16.93 0.09 13.79
N GLU A 317 -15.78 -0.40 14.26
CA GLU A 317 -14.53 0.38 14.32
C GLU A 317 -14.04 0.78 12.92
N ALA A 318 -14.37 -0.03 11.90
CA ALA A 318 -14.04 0.24 10.51
C ALA A 318 -14.94 1.33 9.91
N GLU A 319 -16.23 1.28 10.22
CA GLU A 319 -17.16 2.34 9.83
C GLU A 319 -16.82 3.66 10.51
N ASN A 320 -16.53 3.63 11.81
CA ASN A 320 -16.13 4.80 12.60
C ASN A 320 -14.93 5.52 11.95
N SER A 321 -13.85 4.79 11.67
CA SER A 321 -12.65 5.37 11.05
C SER A 321 -12.94 5.96 9.67
N ASN A 322 -13.61 5.21 8.79
CA ASN A 322 -13.80 5.64 7.42
C ASN A 322 -14.79 6.82 7.32
N ARG A 323 -15.82 6.88 8.18
CA ARG A 323 -16.75 8.03 8.24
C ARG A 323 -16.08 9.29 8.78
N ARG A 324 -15.14 9.17 9.73
CA ARG A 324 -14.45 10.29 10.37
C ARG A 324 -13.40 10.94 9.48
N HIS A 325 -12.61 10.13 8.78
CA HIS A 325 -11.43 10.60 8.04
C HIS A 325 -11.62 10.57 6.53
N ARG A 326 -12.51 9.71 6.04
CA ARG A 326 -12.88 9.55 4.64
C ARG A 326 -11.68 9.37 3.68
N PRO A 327 -10.66 8.56 4.01
CA PRO A 327 -9.54 8.34 3.10
C PRO A 327 -9.97 7.56 1.85
N ILE A 328 -9.30 7.86 0.74
CA ILE A 328 -9.39 7.11 -0.51
C ILE A 328 -7.98 6.85 -1.04
N GLY A 329 -7.83 5.79 -1.84
CA GLY A 329 -6.56 5.43 -2.47
C GLY A 329 -6.68 5.31 -3.98
N ILE A 330 -6.34 6.40 -4.67
CA ILE A 330 -6.21 6.43 -6.13
C ILE A 330 -4.80 5.98 -6.48
N GLY A 331 -4.74 4.93 -7.28
CA GLY A 331 -3.52 4.42 -7.86
C GLY A 331 -3.52 4.49 -9.37
N VAL A 332 -2.53 3.84 -9.96
CA VAL A 332 -2.33 3.79 -11.40
C VAL A 332 -1.98 2.37 -11.82
N GLN A 333 -2.06 2.11 -13.11
CA GLN A 333 -1.52 0.94 -13.79
C GLN A 333 -1.01 1.38 -15.16
N ALA A 334 -0.28 0.49 -15.84
CA ALA A 334 0.22 0.73 -17.20
C ALA A 334 1.24 1.89 -17.31
N LEU A 335 2.03 2.16 -16.26
CA LEU A 335 3.09 3.18 -16.35
C LEU A 335 4.13 2.78 -17.40
N ALA A 336 4.57 1.51 -17.38
CA ALA A 336 5.50 1.00 -18.38
C ALA A 336 4.91 1.00 -19.80
N ASP A 337 3.64 0.57 -19.98
CA ASP A 337 2.95 0.65 -21.27
C ASP A 337 2.93 2.08 -21.81
N THR A 338 2.67 3.06 -20.95
CA THR A 338 2.66 4.48 -21.31
C THR A 338 4.00 4.93 -21.87
N PHE A 339 5.09 4.57 -21.19
CA PHE A 339 6.44 4.89 -21.65
C PHE A 339 6.79 4.19 -22.97
N ILE A 340 6.43 2.92 -23.12
CA ILE A 340 6.65 2.16 -24.36
C ILE A 340 5.88 2.79 -25.53
N LEU A 341 4.61 3.15 -25.33
CA LEU A 341 3.78 3.79 -26.35
C LEU A 341 4.35 5.14 -26.82
N LEU A 342 4.96 5.89 -25.90
CA LEU A 342 5.63 7.17 -26.17
C LEU A 342 7.09 7.04 -26.60
N ARG A 343 7.60 5.81 -26.76
CA ARG A 343 9.01 5.53 -27.12
C ARG A 343 10.00 6.14 -26.11
N MET A 344 9.68 6.07 -24.83
CA MET A 344 10.53 6.53 -23.74
C MET A 344 11.10 5.31 -23.00
N PRO A 345 12.44 5.12 -22.97
CA PRO A 345 13.06 4.18 -22.05
C PRO A 345 12.64 4.50 -20.62
N PHE A 346 12.37 3.49 -19.79
CA PHE A 346 11.87 3.70 -18.43
C PHE A 346 12.78 4.63 -17.59
N GLU A 347 14.10 4.53 -17.80
CA GLU A 347 15.12 5.31 -17.09
C GLU A 347 15.42 6.69 -17.72
N SER A 348 14.82 7.00 -18.87
CA SER A 348 15.08 8.24 -19.61
C SER A 348 14.63 9.50 -18.84
N LYS A 349 15.25 10.64 -19.14
CA LYS A 349 14.88 11.93 -18.53
C LYS A 349 13.45 12.32 -18.89
N GLU A 350 13.02 11.97 -20.10
CA GLU A 350 11.68 12.20 -20.62
C GLU A 350 10.64 11.39 -19.81
N ALA A 351 10.90 10.10 -19.56
CA ALA A 351 10.06 9.27 -18.70
C ALA A 351 9.99 9.80 -17.26
N GLN A 352 11.12 10.25 -16.69
CA GLN A 352 11.16 10.87 -15.36
C GLN A 352 10.30 12.14 -15.28
N GLN A 353 10.37 13.02 -16.29
CA GLN A 353 9.56 14.23 -16.35
C GLN A 353 8.07 13.91 -16.53
N LEU A 354 7.74 12.95 -17.38
CA LEU A 354 6.36 12.51 -17.58
C LEU A 354 5.80 11.89 -16.29
N ASN A 355 6.58 11.07 -15.59
CA ASN A 355 6.21 10.52 -14.28
C ASN A 355 5.81 11.62 -13.30
N ILE A 356 6.63 12.67 -13.15
CA ILE A 356 6.32 13.81 -12.27
C ILE A 356 4.98 14.45 -12.68
N LYS A 357 4.80 14.75 -13.97
CA LYS A 357 3.58 15.42 -14.47
C LYS A 357 2.32 14.57 -14.33
N ILE A 358 2.41 13.25 -14.50
CA ILE A 358 1.29 12.33 -14.31
C ILE A 358 0.81 12.39 -12.85
N PHE A 359 1.71 12.18 -11.89
CA PHE A 359 1.33 12.16 -10.48
C PHE A 359 0.95 13.53 -9.94
N GLU A 360 1.57 14.60 -10.45
CA GLU A 360 1.16 15.98 -10.18
C GLU A 360 -0.29 16.21 -10.62
N THR A 361 -0.65 15.75 -11.82
CA THR A 361 -2.01 15.88 -12.38
C THR A 361 -3.05 15.10 -11.59
N ILE A 362 -2.74 13.85 -11.21
CA ILE A 362 -3.65 13.02 -10.42
C ILE A 362 -3.86 13.65 -9.05
N TYR A 363 -2.79 14.11 -8.38
CA TYR A 363 -2.93 14.74 -7.08
C TYR A 363 -3.74 16.04 -7.15
N TYR A 364 -3.50 16.87 -8.16
CA TYR A 364 -4.24 18.10 -8.39
C TYR A 364 -5.73 17.83 -8.63
N GLY A 365 -6.05 16.91 -9.56
CA GLY A 365 -7.44 16.55 -9.89
C GLY A 365 -8.19 15.96 -8.69
N ALA A 366 -7.53 15.10 -7.92
CA ALA A 366 -8.14 14.51 -6.73
C ALA A 366 -8.42 15.55 -5.63
N LEU A 367 -7.48 16.46 -5.37
CA LEU A 367 -7.68 17.56 -4.43
C LEU A 367 -8.79 18.52 -4.87
N GLU A 368 -8.82 18.86 -6.16
CA GLU A 368 -9.86 19.73 -6.72
C GLU A 368 -11.25 19.11 -6.54
N ALA A 369 -11.43 17.84 -6.89
CA ALA A 369 -12.70 17.14 -6.67
C ALA A 369 -13.05 17.03 -5.18
N SER A 370 -12.08 16.70 -4.32
CA SER A 370 -12.32 16.61 -2.88
C SER A 370 -12.72 17.96 -2.26
N CYS A 371 -12.16 19.07 -2.76
CA CYS A 371 -12.55 20.44 -2.40
C CYS A 371 -13.96 20.79 -2.90
N GLU A 372 -14.30 20.41 -4.14
CA GLU A 372 -15.65 20.61 -4.70
C GLU A 372 -16.74 19.82 -3.95
N ILE A 373 -16.40 18.64 -3.42
CA ILE A 373 -17.32 17.90 -2.56
C ILE A 373 -17.43 18.59 -1.18
N ALA A 374 -16.33 19.08 -0.62
CA ALA A 374 -16.37 19.79 0.66
C ALA A 374 -17.13 21.13 0.59
N GLU A 375 -17.12 21.80 -0.57
CA GLU A 375 -17.93 22.99 -0.81
C GLU A 375 -19.45 22.71 -0.70
N LYS A 376 -19.88 21.47 -0.99
CA LYS A 376 -21.28 21.02 -0.89
C LYS A 376 -21.61 20.38 0.47
N ASP A 377 -20.76 19.48 0.93
CA ASP A 377 -21.05 18.57 2.04
C ASP A 377 -20.25 18.90 3.32
N GLY A 378 -19.40 19.93 3.28
CA GLY A 378 -18.42 20.26 4.30
C GLY A 378 -17.16 19.37 4.25
N PRO A 379 -16.08 19.77 4.93
CA PRO A 379 -14.87 18.95 5.04
C PRO A 379 -15.11 17.67 5.85
N TYR A 380 -14.16 16.72 5.83
CA TYR A 380 -14.22 15.55 6.71
C TYR A 380 -14.09 15.94 8.19
N SER A 381 -14.63 15.11 9.09
CA SER A 381 -14.82 15.46 10.51
C SER A 381 -13.55 15.86 11.25
N THR A 382 -12.39 15.32 10.86
CA THR A 382 -11.09 15.62 11.48
C THR A 382 -10.16 16.45 10.59
N TYR A 383 -10.74 17.30 9.74
CA TYR A 383 -9.99 18.20 8.87
C TYR A 383 -9.25 19.28 9.66
N GLU A 384 -9.89 19.87 10.66
CA GLU A 384 -9.28 20.93 11.46
C GLU A 384 -8.02 20.43 12.19
N GLY A 385 -6.94 21.23 12.09
CA GLY A 385 -5.63 20.92 12.66
C GLY A 385 -4.75 20.02 11.78
N SER A 386 -5.29 19.40 10.73
CA SER A 386 -4.50 18.67 9.72
C SER A 386 -3.53 19.60 8.98
N PRO A 387 -2.46 19.07 8.37
CA PRO A 387 -1.56 19.88 7.52
C PRO A 387 -2.28 20.59 6.37
N ILE A 388 -3.21 19.94 5.69
CA ILE A 388 -3.96 20.55 4.59
C ILE A 388 -4.82 21.73 5.06
N SER A 389 -5.37 21.69 6.28
CA SER A 389 -6.06 22.84 6.89
C SER A 389 -5.15 24.05 7.13
N LYS A 390 -3.83 23.82 7.17
CA LYS A 390 -2.79 24.84 7.33
C LYS A 390 -2.15 25.23 5.99
N GLY A 391 -2.73 24.81 4.87
CA GLY A 391 -2.21 25.08 3.53
C GLY A 391 -0.96 24.27 3.14
N ILE A 392 -0.64 23.21 3.89
CA ILE A 392 0.50 22.32 3.66
C ILE A 392 0.01 21.09 2.90
N LEU A 393 0.40 20.97 1.63
CA LEU A 393 0.13 19.82 0.77
C LEU A 393 1.31 18.84 0.79
N GLN A 394 1.14 17.69 0.15
CA GLN A 394 2.12 16.61 0.22
C GLN A 394 3.51 17.05 -0.22
N TYR A 395 3.65 17.72 -1.36
CA TYR A 395 4.95 18.17 -1.86
C TYR A 395 5.66 19.16 -0.92
N ASP A 396 4.92 19.97 -0.14
CA ASP A 396 5.49 20.88 0.85
C ASP A 396 6.19 20.08 1.97
N MET A 397 5.61 18.95 2.39
CA MET A 397 6.20 18.05 3.38
C MET A 397 7.47 17.33 2.90
N TRP A 398 7.71 17.33 1.59
CA TRP A 398 8.94 16.83 0.97
C TRP A 398 9.92 17.94 0.60
N GLY A 399 9.56 19.21 0.80
CA GLY A 399 10.38 20.35 0.36
C GLY A 399 10.51 20.46 -1.16
N VAL A 400 9.51 19.96 -1.90
CA VAL A 400 9.49 19.95 -3.38
C VAL A 400 8.63 21.09 -3.89
N THR A 401 9.11 21.79 -4.92
CA THR A 401 8.28 22.73 -5.70
C THR A 401 7.70 21.99 -6.91
N PRO A 402 6.37 21.97 -7.10
CA PRO A 402 5.74 21.35 -8.27
C PRO A 402 6.14 22.00 -9.60
N THR A 403 5.79 21.37 -10.72
CA THR A 403 5.94 22.03 -12.02
C THR A 403 4.91 23.14 -12.21
N ASN A 404 4.99 23.87 -13.32
CA ASN A 404 4.02 24.90 -13.70
C ASN A 404 2.83 24.34 -14.50
N LEU A 405 2.61 23.02 -14.49
CA LEU A 405 1.54 22.38 -15.25
C LEU A 405 0.14 22.75 -14.72
N TRP A 406 0.02 22.88 -13.39
CA TRP A 406 -1.23 23.23 -12.72
C TRP A 406 -1.05 24.40 -11.74
N ASP A 407 -2.09 25.21 -11.56
CA ASP A 407 -2.07 26.35 -10.64
C ASP A 407 -2.40 25.90 -9.20
N TRP A 408 -1.35 25.54 -8.47
CA TRP A 408 -1.41 25.15 -7.07
C TRP A 408 -1.82 26.29 -6.14
N SER A 409 -1.58 27.55 -6.52
CA SER A 409 -1.91 28.71 -5.70
C SER A 409 -3.43 28.91 -5.63
N VAL A 410 -4.11 28.81 -6.78
CA VAL A 410 -5.57 28.87 -6.87
C VAL A 410 -6.22 27.71 -6.12
N LEU A 411 -5.67 26.50 -6.26
CA LEU A 411 -6.19 25.34 -5.53
C LEU A 411 -6.03 25.48 -4.02
N LYS A 412 -4.86 25.94 -3.53
CA LYS A 412 -4.65 26.22 -2.10
C LYS A 412 -5.60 27.27 -1.56
N GLN A 413 -5.91 28.33 -2.33
CA GLN A 413 -6.89 29.35 -1.93
C GLN A 413 -8.31 28.76 -1.82
N ARG A 414 -8.72 27.90 -2.76
CA ARG A 414 -10.01 27.20 -2.67
C ARG A 414 -10.06 26.27 -1.45
N ILE A 415 -9.01 25.47 -1.23
CA ILE A 415 -8.91 24.57 -0.07
C ILE A 415 -8.94 25.36 1.24
N ALA A 416 -8.28 26.51 1.32
CA ALA A 416 -8.32 27.36 2.51
C ALA A 416 -9.73 27.91 2.81
N LYS A 417 -10.58 28.06 1.79
CA LYS A 417 -11.96 28.55 1.93
C LYS A 417 -12.95 27.44 2.28
N PHE A 418 -12.84 26.27 1.65
CA PHE A 418 -13.87 25.23 1.70
C PHE A 418 -13.42 23.93 2.37
N GLY A 419 -12.12 23.74 2.56
CA GLY A 419 -11.54 22.49 3.00
C GLY A 419 -11.51 21.42 1.91
N VAL A 420 -11.36 20.15 2.32
CA VAL A 420 -11.46 18.98 1.46
C VAL A 420 -12.26 17.88 2.13
N ARG A 421 -12.90 17.01 1.34
CA ARG A 421 -13.78 15.94 1.84
C ARG A 421 -13.04 14.68 2.27
N ASN A 422 -11.79 14.49 1.85
CA ASN A 422 -11.04 13.26 2.07
C ASN A 422 -9.68 13.56 2.71
N SER A 423 -9.30 12.83 3.77
CA SER A 423 -8.03 13.07 4.46
C SER A 423 -6.80 12.67 3.63
N LEU A 424 -6.94 11.64 2.80
CA LEU A 424 -5.90 11.06 1.94
C LEU A 424 -6.54 10.70 0.60
N LEU A 425 -5.73 10.74 -0.47
CA LEU A 425 -6.25 10.66 -1.85
C LEU A 425 -5.53 9.63 -2.73
N LEU A 426 -4.19 9.57 -2.66
CA LEU A 426 -3.38 8.78 -3.57
C LEU A 426 -2.65 7.69 -2.81
N ALA A 427 -2.70 6.48 -3.33
CA ALA A 427 -1.94 5.33 -2.85
C ALA A 427 -1.79 4.30 -3.98
N PRO A 428 -0.76 4.44 -4.85
CA PRO A 428 -0.50 3.47 -5.91
C PRO A 428 -0.33 2.06 -5.34
N MET A 429 -1.28 1.19 -5.66
CA MET A 429 -1.36 -0.18 -5.15
C MET A 429 -0.81 -1.20 -6.16
N PRO A 430 -0.52 -2.44 -5.73
CA PRO A 430 -0.41 -3.56 -6.65
C PRO A 430 -1.72 -3.79 -7.40
N THR A 431 -1.66 -3.82 -8.74
CA THR A 431 -2.84 -3.97 -9.60
C THR A 431 -2.91 -5.35 -10.26
N ALA A 432 -2.42 -6.38 -9.57
CA ALA A 432 -2.20 -7.72 -10.13
C ALA A 432 -3.39 -8.29 -10.91
N SER A 433 -4.60 -8.25 -10.35
CA SER A 433 -5.79 -8.74 -11.06
C SER A 433 -6.35 -7.73 -12.06
N THR A 434 -6.40 -6.45 -11.69
CA THR A 434 -7.08 -5.41 -12.48
C THR A 434 -6.30 -5.01 -13.72
N ALA A 435 -4.97 -4.94 -13.65
CA ALA A 435 -4.11 -4.69 -14.80
C ALA A 435 -4.18 -5.83 -15.80
N GLN A 436 -4.24 -7.07 -15.32
CA GLN A 436 -4.48 -8.23 -16.19
C GLN A 436 -5.84 -8.18 -16.89
N ILE A 437 -6.90 -7.73 -16.22
CA ILE A 437 -8.23 -7.54 -16.85
C ILE A 437 -8.17 -6.49 -17.96
N LEU A 438 -7.44 -5.38 -17.73
CA LEU A 438 -7.32 -4.32 -18.72
C LEU A 438 -6.27 -4.61 -19.82
N GLY A 439 -5.39 -5.59 -19.61
CA GLY A 439 -4.31 -5.95 -20.53
C GLY A 439 -3.05 -5.08 -20.38
N ASN A 440 -2.85 -4.51 -19.20
CA ASN A 440 -1.77 -3.55 -18.88
C ASN A 440 -0.68 -4.18 -18.00
N ASN A 441 0.50 -3.56 -17.94
CA ASN A 441 1.50 -3.84 -16.92
C ASN A 441 1.05 -3.34 -15.53
N GLU A 442 1.56 -3.98 -14.49
CA GLU A 442 1.15 -3.72 -13.12
C GLU A 442 1.68 -2.38 -12.59
N SER A 443 0.79 -1.64 -11.92
CA SER A 443 1.11 -0.47 -11.10
C SER A 443 2.08 0.53 -11.78
N THR A 444 3.11 0.94 -11.05
CA THR A 444 4.21 1.78 -11.50
C THR A 444 5.46 0.98 -11.86
N GLU A 445 5.34 -0.33 -12.03
CA GLU A 445 6.49 -1.20 -12.21
C GLU A 445 6.97 -1.20 -13.67
N PRO A 446 8.27 -1.40 -13.93
CA PRO A 446 8.75 -1.75 -15.26
C PRO A 446 8.23 -3.13 -15.68
N TYR A 447 8.33 -3.47 -16.96
CA TYR A 447 8.10 -4.85 -17.41
C TYR A 447 9.13 -5.77 -16.75
N THR A 448 8.67 -6.78 -16.03
CA THR A 448 9.54 -7.78 -15.39
C THR A 448 10.15 -8.76 -16.40
N SER A 449 9.43 -9.02 -17.50
CA SER A 449 9.89 -9.86 -18.60
C SER A 449 9.10 -9.55 -19.88
N ASN A 450 9.74 -9.67 -21.05
CA ASN A 450 9.04 -9.59 -22.33
C ASN A 450 8.32 -10.89 -22.72
N ILE A 451 8.63 -12.01 -22.06
CA ILE A 451 7.86 -13.24 -22.19
C ILE A 451 7.75 -13.94 -20.84
N TYR A 452 6.54 -14.24 -20.41
CA TYR A 452 6.31 -14.98 -19.17
C TYR A 452 5.27 -16.07 -19.38
N THR A 453 5.44 -17.18 -18.65
CA THR A 453 4.49 -18.28 -18.69
C THR A 453 3.41 -18.05 -17.65
N ARG A 454 2.17 -17.95 -18.09
CA ARG A 454 0.99 -17.85 -17.25
C ARG A 454 0.41 -19.23 -17.01
N ARG A 455 0.31 -19.62 -15.75
CA ARG A 455 -0.43 -20.82 -15.33
C ARG A 455 -1.88 -20.45 -15.03
N VAL A 456 -2.82 -21.09 -15.72
CA VAL A 456 -4.26 -21.04 -15.43
C VAL A 456 -4.77 -22.46 -15.24
N LEU A 457 -6.00 -22.61 -14.73
CA LEU A 457 -6.61 -23.93 -14.51
C LEU A 457 -6.66 -24.80 -15.79
N SER A 458 -6.68 -24.17 -16.97
CA SER A 458 -6.72 -24.84 -18.27
C SER A 458 -5.33 -25.13 -18.89
N GLY A 459 -4.23 -24.80 -18.21
CA GLY A 459 -2.86 -25.07 -18.69
C GLY A 459 -1.88 -23.91 -18.56
N GLU A 460 -0.74 -24.03 -19.22
CA GLU A 460 0.30 -23.00 -19.26
C GLU A 460 0.27 -22.26 -20.60
N PHE A 461 0.18 -20.93 -20.56
CA PHE A 461 0.15 -20.07 -21.74
C PHE A 461 1.34 -19.11 -21.70
N GLN A 462 2.12 -19.04 -22.78
CA GLN A 462 3.13 -18.00 -22.91
C GLN A 462 2.46 -16.67 -23.25
N VAL A 463 2.68 -15.66 -22.42
CA VAL A 463 2.25 -14.28 -22.66
C VAL A 463 3.48 -13.50 -23.10
N VAL A 464 3.42 -12.94 -24.30
CA VAL A 464 4.45 -12.05 -24.85
C VAL A 464 4.04 -10.61 -24.58
N ASN A 465 5.01 -9.73 -24.29
CA ASN A 465 4.81 -8.29 -24.29
C ASN A 465 4.26 -7.87 -25.67
N HIS A 466 2.98 -7.48 -25.69
CA HIS A 466 2.27 -7.22 -26.93
C HIS A 466 2.80 -5.99 -27.67
N HIS A 467 3.41 -5.02 -26.95
CA HIS A 467 4.07 -3.87 -27.57
C HIS A 467 5.32 -4.31 -28.34
N LEU A 468 6.19 -5.10 -27.69
CA LEU A 468 7.40 -5.63 -28.33
C LEU A 468 7.04 -6.55 -29.50
N LEU A 469 6.05 -7.43 -29.33
CA LEU A 469 5.58 -8.30 -30.40
C LEU A 469 5.17 -7.48 -31.62
N LYS A 470 4.40 -6.41 -31.41
CA LYS A 470 3.99 -5.50 -32.49
C LYS A 470 5.19 -4.86 -33.16
N ASP A 471 6.14 -4.33 -32.40
CA ASP A 471 7.34 -3.69 -32.93
C ASP A 471 8.23 -4.63 -33.75
N LEU A 472 8.43 -5.86 -33.27
CA LEU A 472 9.18 -6.88 -34.00
C LEU A 472 8.44 -7.30 -35.28
N THR A 473 7.10 -7.42 -35.22
CA THR A 473 6.28 -7.75 -36.40
C THR A 473 6.33 -6.64 -37.44
N ASP A 474 6.13 -5.39 -37.04
CA ASP A 474 6.15 -4.21 -37.93
C ASP A 474 7.51 -4.03 -38.62
N ARG A 475 8.60 -4.49 -37.99
CA ARG A 475 9.96 -4.48 -38.55
C ARG A 475 10.33 -5.77 -39.32
N GLY A 476 9.43 -6.73 -39.44
CA GLY A 476 9.70 -8.02 -40.08
C GLY A 476 10.74 -8.89 -39.36
N LEU A 477 10.93 -8.66 -38.05
CA LEU A 477 11.90 -9.36 -37.20
C LEU A 477 11.27 -10.52 -36.40
N TRP A 478 9.94 -10.64 -36.41
CA TRP A 478 9.24 -11.67 -35.64
C TRP A 478 9.15 -12.99 -36.40
N ASP A 479 9.80 -14.02 -35.86
CA ASP A 479 9.69 -15.41 -36.30
C ASP A 479 9.83 -16.38 -35.10
N ASP A 480 9.74 -17.69 -35.35
CA ASP A 480 9.91 -18.71 -34.32
C ASP A 480 11.32 -18.70 -33.71
N ILE A 481 12.34 -18.28 -34.47
CA ILE A 481 13.72 -18.19 -33.99
C ILE A 481 13.85 -17.07 -32.97
N MET A 482 13.32 -15.88 -33.26
CA MET A 482 13.26 -14.71 -32.39
C MET A 482 12.53 -15.04 -31.09
N LYS A 483 11.36 -15.68 -31.18
CA LYS A 483 10.62 -16.14 -30.00
C LYS A 483 11.48 -17.06 -29.12
N ASN A 484 12.12 -18.06 -29.71
CA ASN A 484 12.98 -18.99 -28.97
C ASN A 484 14.22 -18.31 -28.38
N GLN A 485 14.79 -17.32 -29.06
CA GLN A 485 15.89 -16.51 -28.52
C GLN A 485 15.47 -15.68 -27.30
N ILE A 486 14.29 -15.06 -27.34
CA ILE A 486 13.76 -14.31 -26.18
C ILE A 486 13.54 -15.26 -25.00
N ILE A 487 12.97 -16.45 -25.23
CA ILE A 487 12.81 -17.48 -24.19
C ILE A 487 14.16 -17.92 -23.61
N ALA A 488 15.14 -18.20 -24.47
CA ALA A 488 16.48 -18.62 -24.06
C ALA A 488 17.23 -17.54 -23.26
N ASN A 489 16.87 -16.27 -23.46
CA ASN A 489 17.37 -15.11 -22.71
C ASN A 489 16.46 -14.72 -21.54
N TYR A 490 15.58 -15.62 -21.09
CA TYR A 490 14.67 -15.39 -19.95
C TYR A 490 13.80 -14.12 -20.11
N GLY A 491 13.38 -13.83 -21.34
CA GLY A 491 12.58 -12.64 -21.66
C GLY A 491 13.38 -11.36 -21.92
N SER A 492 14.71 -11.40 -21.87
CA SER A 492 15.55 -10.28 -22.27
C SER A 492 15.78 -10.24 -23.78
N ILE A 493 15.80 -9.03 -24.34
CA ILE A 493 16.12 -8.76 -25.75
C ILE A 493 17.53 -8.18 -25.96
N GLN A 494 18.25 -7.87 -24.88
CA GLN A 494 19.52 -7.12 -24.95
C GLN A 494 20.60 -7.87 -25.75
N ASN A 495 20.68 -9.18 -25.54
CA ASN A 495 21.72 -10.04 -26.11
C ASN A 495 21.35 -10.60 -27.50
N ILE A 496 20.22 -10.18 -28.08
CA ILE A 496 19.78 -10.65 -29.40
C ILE A 496 20.38 -9.71 -30.47
N PRO A 497 21.31 -10.17 -31.32
CA PRO A 497 22.03 -9.28 -32.26
C PRO A 497 21.12 -8.62 -33.30
N ASN A 498 20.05 -9.30 -33.71
CA ASN A 498 19.15 -8.84 -34.77
C ASN A 498 18.13 -7.79 -34.30
N ILE A 499 18.04 -7.52 -32.99
CA ILE A 499 17.15 -6.48 -32.46
C ILE A 499 17.92 -5.14 -32.42
N PRO A 500 17.41 -4.09 -33.07
CA PRO A 500 18.00 -2.76 -33.03
C PRO A 500 18.13 -2.16 -31.62
N ASP A 501 19.16 -1.35 -31.40
CA ASP A 501 19.45 -0.75 -30.09
C ASP A 501 18.36 0.22 -29.60
N ASP A 502 17.60 0.83 -30.52
CA ASP A 502 16.47 1.68 -30.15
C ASP A 502 15.35 0.85 -29.49
N LEU A 503 15.05 -0.35 -30.00
CA LEU A 503 14.08 -1.25 -29.36
C LEU A 503 14.61 -1.87 -28.07
N LYS A 504 15.91 -2.15 -27.98
CA LYS A 504 16.51 -2.66 -26.73
C LYS A 504 16.39 -1.67 -25.58
N LYS A 505 16.39 -0.37 -25.86
CA LYS A 505 16.26 0.66 -24.83
C LYS A 505 14.84 0.83 -24.31
N ILE A 506 13.83 0.48 -25.12
CA ILE A 506 12.41 0.55 -24.79
C ILE A 506 12.00 -0.71 -24.04
#